data_AF-L5KE70-F1
#
_entry.id   AF-L5KE70-F1
#
_cell.length_a   1.000
_cell.length_b   1.000
_cell.length_c   1.000
_cell.angle_alpha   90.00
_cell.angle_beta   90.00
_cell.angle_gamma   90.00
#
_symmetry.space_group_name_H-M   'P 1'
#
loop_
_entity.id
_entity.type
_entity.pdbx_description
1 polymer ?
#
loop_
_entity_poly.entity_id
_entity_poly.type
_entity_poly.pdbx_seq_one_letter_code
_entity_poly.pdbx_strand_id
1 'polypeptide(L)'
;MWYWKDETKTLEFRSFTPAVELKEKGKKGKAVHFAEIDGPASERLTDKRFASRDAKSPQALEKRGQQGNVTLHDAKFVALLLLQETEMQRIFSFSTFMRNKNLDNFLMALLYYLSHYLEKISLEKKPKSYMVGLVEKKEMELVLSKLEVAQKYLAKKYCVLVLGLGMPDKHHMCCGK
;
A
#
# COMPACT_ATOMS: atom_id res chain seq x y z
N MET A 1 6.90 -2.64 -18.76
CA MET A 1 5.94 -2.15 -19.78
C MET A 1 4.95 -3.26 -20.06
N TRP A 2 3.66 -2.98 -19.89
CA TRP A 2 2.59 -3.93 -20.23
C TRP A 2 2.38 -3.91 -21.74
N TYR A 3 2.23 -5.08 -22.36
CA TYR A 3 1.91 -5.18 -23.78
C TYR A 3 0.88 -6.29 -24.01
N TRP A 4 0.10 -6.10 -25.07
CA TRP A 4 -0.93 -7.03 -25.49
C TRP A 4 -0.32 -8.04 -26.48
N LYS A 5 -0.55 -9.34 -26.25
CA LYS A 5 -0.08 -10.41 -27.13
C LYS A 5 -1.26 -11.04 -27.87
N ASP A 6 -1.35 -10.77 -29.17
CA ASP A 6 -2.49 -11.19 -29.99
C ASP A 6 -2.59 -12.71 -30.15
N GLU A 7 -1.46 -13.41 -30.18
CA GLU A 7 -1.39 -14.88 -30.34
C GLU A 7 -2.09 -15.63 -29.19
N THR A 8 -1.87 -15.16 -27.96
CA THR A 8 -2.42 -15.79 -26.75
C THR A 8 -3.67 -15.08 -26.25
N LYS A 9 -4.01 -13.91 -26.83
CA LYS A 9 -5.05 -12.99 -26.35
C LYS A 9 -4.91 -12.68 -24.85
N THR A 10 -3.67 -12.46 -24.41
CA THR A 10 -3.36 -12.14 -23.01
C THR A 10 -2.55 -10.85 -22.89
N LEU A 11 -2.71 -10.19 -21.74
CA LEU A 11 -1.96 -9.00 -21.38
C LEU A 11 -0.75 -9.43 -20.53
N GLU A 12 0.46 -9.22 -21.05
CA GLU A 12 1.70 -9.66 -20.41
C GLU A 12 2.50 -8.46 -19.87
N PHE A 13 3.11 -8.63 -18.68
CA PHE A 13 3.99 -7.63 -18.10
C PHE A 13 5.44 -7.91 -18.42
N ARG A 14 6.09 -6.99 -19.14
CA ARG A 14 7.55 -7.02 -19.32
C ARG A 14 8.24 -6.17 -18.26
N SER A 15 8.85 -6.78 -17.26
CA SER A 15 9.82 -6.08 -16.42
C SER A 15 11.15 -5.99 -17.16
N PHE A 16 11.74 -4.79 -17.25
CA PHE A 16 13.11 -4.62 -17.70
C PHE A 16 14.04 -4.97 -16.53
N THR A 17 14.61 -6.16 -16.51
CA THR A 17 15.76 -6.49 -15.67
C THR A 17 17.03 -6.20 -16.46
N PRO A 18 17.92 -5.28 -16.02
CA PRO A 18 19.23 -5.16 -16.61
C PRO A 18 20.01 -6.45 -16.34
N ALA A 19 20.51 -7.08 -17.40
CA ALA A 19 21.26 -8.31 -17.32
C ALA A 19 22.60 -8.06 -16.61
N VAL A 20 22.71 -8.51 -15.35
CA VAL A 20 24.02 -8.85 -14.79
C VAL A 20 24.33 -10.23 -15.34
N GLU A 21 25.21 -10.29 -16.33
CA GLU A 21 25.79 -11.53 -16.83
C GLU A 21 26.59 -12.20 -15.71
N LEU A 22 26.01 -13.23 -15.08
CA LEU A 22 26.75 -14.12 -14.20
C LEU A 22 26.93 -15.45 -14.92
N LYS A 23 28.10 -15.53 -15.58
CA LYS A 23 28.64 -16.69 -16.28
C LYS A 23 28.63 -17.91 -15.36
N GLU A 24 27.79 -18.88 -15.69
CA GLU A 24 27.72 -20.17 -15.02
C GLU A 24 29.03 -20.95 -15.23
N LYS A 25 29.72 -21.30 -14.15
CA LYS A 25 30.65 -22.43 -14.12
C LYS A 25 30.40 -23.23 -12.85
N GLY A 26 29.70 -24.36 -13.01
CA GLY A 26 29.50 -25.32 -11.95
C GLY A 26 30.79 -26.01 -11.51
N LYS A 27 30.79 -26.49 -10.25
CA LYS A 27 31.46 -27.72 -9.81
C LYS A 27 31.13 -28.05 -8.34
N LYS A 28 30.30 -29.10 -8.19
CA LYS A 28 30.35 -30.23 -7.24
C LYS A 28 31.16 -30.07 -5.93
N GLY A 29 30.44 -30.16 -4.80
CA GLY A 29 30.68 -31.08 -3.68
C GLY A 29 31.72 -30.73 -2.60
N LYS A 30 31.27 -30.60 -1.35
CA LYS A 30 31.56 -31.50 -0.20
C LYS A 30 31.05 -30.87 1.10
N ALA A 31 30.39 -31.68 1.93
CA ALA A 31 30.09 -31.38 3.32
C ALA A 31 31.39 -31.41 4.13
N VAL A 32 31.58 -30.44 5.04
CA VAL A 32 32.60 -30.49 6.09
C VAL A 32 32.01 -29.88 7.36
N HIS A 33 31.92 -30.71 8.39
CA HIS A 33 31.66 -30.38 9.79
C HIS A 33 32.66 -29.34 10.30
N PHE A 34 32.21 -28.43 11.17
CA PHE A 34 33.12 -27.70 12.05
C PHE A 34 32.86 -28.10 13.51
N ALA A 35 33.93 -28.58 14.13
CA ALA A 35 34.06 -28.88 15.54
C ALA A 35 34.27 -27.59 16.36
N GLU A 36 33.79 -27.61 17.60
CA GLU A 36 34.13 -26.68 18.68
C GLU A 36 35.62 -26.79 19.05
N ILE A 37 36.22 -25.68 19.50
CA ILE A 37 37.32 -25.62 20.47
C ILE A 37 37.38 -24.21 21.10
N ASP A 38 37.52 -24.22 22.43
CA ASP A 38 37.64 -23.13 23.41
C ASP A 38 38.80 -22.15 23.23
N GLY A 39 38.65 -20.94 23.79
CA GLY A 39 39.75 -20.24 24.49
C GLY A 39 39.72 -18.69 24.51
N PRO A 40 40.19 -18.01 25.59
CA PRO A 40 39.60 -16.75 26.09
C PRO A 40 40.53 -15.52 26.08
N ALA A 41 39.98 -14.28 26.08
CA ALA A 41 40.63 -13.10 26.68
C ALA A 41 39.73 -11.84 26.68
N SER A 42 39.71 -11.16 27.85
CA SER A 42 39.53 -9.71 28.13
C SER A 42 38.45 -8.89 27.39
N GLU A 43 37.68 -8.00 28.00
CA GLU A 43 37.71 -7.37 29.33
C GLU A 43 36.41 -6.55 29.47
N ARG A 44 36.06 -6.26 30.72
CA ARG A 44 34.88 -5.55 31.25
C ARG A 44 34.55 -4.27 30.45
N LEU A 45 33.29 -3.85 30.29
CA LEU A 45 32.57 -3.08 31.31
C LEU A 45 31.08 -2.87 30.94
N THR A 46 30.23 -3.27 31.88
CA THR A 46 28.92 -2.73 32.27
C THR A 46 28.11 -1.90 31.27
N ASP A 47 26.97 -2.44 30.83
CA ASP A 47 25.74 -1.64 30.83
C ASP A 47 24.50 -2.50 31.16
N LYS A 48 23.65 -1.97 32.06
CA LYS A 48 22.45 -2.63 32.59
C LYS A 48 21.21 -2.09 31.86
N ARG A 49 20.32 -3.02 31.49
CA ARG A 49 18.90 -2.89 31.05
C ARG A 49 18.77 -2.39 29.59
N PHE A 50 18.07 -3.09 28.70
CA PHE A 50 16.73 -3.65 28.84
C PHE A 50 16.56 -5.01 28.15
N ALA A 51 15.79 -5.89 28.81
CA ALA A 51 15.33 -7.16 28.26
C ALA A 51 14.15 -6.96 27.29
N SER A 52 14.17 -7.79 26.23
CA SER A 52 13.04 -8.39 25.50
C SER A 52 11.96 -7.49 24.87
N ARG A 53 11.86 -7.49 23.53
CA ARG A 53 10.82 -8.27 22.82
C ARG A 53 10.95 -8.20 21.28
N ASP A 54 10.98 -9.39 20.68
CA ASP A 54 10.54 -9.77 19.33
C ASP A 54 11.06 -8.97 18.12
N ALA A 55 12.27 -9.35 17.69
CA ALA A 55 12.63 -9.31 16.28
C ALA A 55 11.75 -10.31 15.50
N LYS A 56 10.59 -9.86 15.00
CA LYS A 56 9.88 -10.62 13.97
C LYS A 56 10.66 -10.52 12.67
N SER A 57 11.10 -11.69 12.22
CA SER A 57 11.85 -11.90 10.98
C SER A 57 11.11 -11.35 9.75
N PRO A 58 11.84 -10.94 8.70
CA PRO A 58 11.25 -10.52 7.42
C PRO A 58 10.44 -11.63 6.71
N GLN A 59 10.58 -12.89 7.13
CA GLN A 59 9.83 -14.03 6.56
C GLN A 59 8.33 -14.02 6.87
N ALA A 60 7.87 -13.31 7.91
CA ALA A 60 6.44 -13.22 8.20
C ALA A 60 5.70 -12.28 7.21
N LEU A 61 6.43 -11.40 6.51
CA LEU A 61 5.85 -10.40 5.61
C LEU A 61 5.58 -10.97 4.21
N GLU A 62 6.42 -11.88 3.71
CA GLU A 62 6.24 -12.51 2.39
C GLU A 62 5.00 -13.41 2.30
N LYS A 63 4.58 -14.03 3.42
CA LYS A 63 3.42 -14.93 3.43
C LYS A 63 2.08 -14.22 3.21
N ARG A 64 2.02 -12.87 3.32
CA ARG A 64 0.78 -12.11 3.12
C ARG A 64 0.39 -11.99 1.64
N GLY A 65 1.35 -12.08 0.72
CA GLY A 65 1.11 -11.98 -0.72
C GLY A 65 0.33 -13.16 -1.32
N GLN A 66 0.04 -14.21 -0.55
CA GLN A 66 -0.71 -15.39 -1.00
C GLN A 66 -2.24 -15.21 -0.96
N GLN A 67 -2.74 -14.14 -0.33
CA GLN A 67 -4.16 -13.77 -0.37
C GLN A 67 -4.34 -12.70 -1.45
N GLY A 68 -4.82 -13.06 -2.64
CA GLY A 68 -4.80 -12.23 -3.86
C GLY A 68 -5.52 -10.87 -3.84
N ASN A 69 -5.90 -10.33 -2.68
CA ASN A 69 -6.50 -9.02 -2.52
C ASN A 69 -5.47 -8.00 -2.00
N VAL A 70 -5.34 -6.87 -2.69
CA VAL A 70 -4.50 -5.75 -2.25
C VAL A 70 -5.25 -4.94 -1.18
N THR A 71 -4.62 -4.74 -0.02
CA THR A 71 -5.18 -3.92 1.07
C THR A 71 -4.59 -2.51 1.07
N LEU A 72 -5.26 -1.57 1.75
CA LEU A 72 -4.73 -0.22 1.94
C LEU A 72 -3.36 -0.23 2.61
N HIS A 73 -3.12 -1.19 3.51
CA HIS A 73 -1.82 -1.35 4.16
C HIS A 73 -0.71 -1.69 3.15
N ASP A 74 -1.00 -2.53 2.16
CA ASP A 74 -0.02 -2.93 1.15
C ASP A 74 0.34 -1.74 0.24
N ALA A 75 -0.67 -0.96 -0.17
CA ALA A 75 -0.45 0.27 -0.94
C ALA A 75 0.38 1.31 -0.16
N LYS A 76 0.09 1.48 1.14
CA LYS A 76 0.85 2.38 2.02
C LYS A 76 2.29 1.92 2.21
N PHE A 77 2.50 0.62 2.34
CA PHE A 77 3.83 0.03 2.47
C PHE A 77 4.67 0.29 1.22
N VAL A 78 4.12 0.05 0.03
CA VAL A 78 4.80 0.36 -1.24
C VAL A 78 5.09 1.86 -1.36
N ALA A 79 4.16 2.74 -0.99
CA ALA A 79 4.40 4.18 -1.01
C ALA A 79 5.55 4.61 -0.07
N LEU A 80 5.69 3.97 1.10
CA LEU A 80 6.80 4.21 2.02
C LEU A 80 8.14 3.73 1.45
N LEU A 81 8.16 2.55 0.82
CA LEU A 81 9.36 2.02 0.15
C LEU A 81 9.82 2.96 -0.98
N LEU A 82 8.91 3.42 -1.83
CA LEU A 82 9.21 4.34 -2.92
C LEU A 82 9.76 5.68 -2.42
N LEU A 83 9.26 6.18 -1.28
CA LEU A 83 9.76 7.43 -0.70
C LEU A 83 11.18 7.26 -0.13
N GLN A 84 11.51 6.07 0.39
CA GLN A 84 12.83 5.77 0.95
C GLN A 84 13.95 5.87 -0.08
N GLU A 85 13.66 5.56 -1.34
CA GLU A 85 14.61 5.69 -2.44
C GLU A 85 14.89 7.15 -2.83
N THR A 86 14.04 8.10 -2.40
CA THR A 86 14.08 9.48 -2.91
C THR A 86 14.52 10.51 -1.85
N GLU A 87 14.00 10.50 -0.60
CA GLU A 87 14.37 11.51 0.42
C GLU A 87 14.17 11.08 1.89
N MET A 88 15.27 10.82 2.63
CA MET A 88 15.27 10.32 4.01
C MET A 88 14.60 11.22 5.07
N GLN A 89 14.80 12.55 5.02
CA GLN A 89 14.27 13.49 6.03
C GLN A 89 12.74 13.57 6.02
N ARG A 90 12.12 13.42 4.84
CA ARG A 90 10.67 13.47 4.66
C ARG A 90 9.97 12.22 5.18
N ILE A 91 10.70 11.11 5.36
CA ILE A 91 10.18 9.80 5.77
C ILE A 91 9.62 9.81 7.19
N PHE A 92 10.25 10.52 8.15
CA PHE A 92 9.76 10.52 9.53
C PHE A 92 8.39 11.19 9.66
N SER A 93 8.21 12.35 9.03
CA SER A 93 6.95 13.07 8.97
C SER A 93 5.89 12.29 8.18
N PHE A 94 6.30 11.73 7.04
CA PHE A 94 5.41 10.98 6.15
C PHE A 94 4.97 9.64 6.75
N SER A 95 5.87 8.86 7.35
CA SER A 95 5.53 7.59 8.01
C SER A 95 4.60 7.80 9.21
N THR A 96 4.81 8.86 9.99
CA THR A 96 3.91 9.26 11.08
C THR A 96 2.53 9.63 10.55
N PHE A 97 2.48 10.38 9.44
CA PHE A 97 1.23 10.71 8.77
C PHE A 97 0.52 9.46 8.19
N MET A 98 1.28 8.52 7.62
CA MET A 98 0.77 7.27 7.05
C MET A 98 0.15 6.32 8.07
N ARG A 99 0.50 6.46 9.36
CA ARG A 99 -0.09 5.72 10.49
C ARG A 99 -1.39 6.35 11.03
N ASN A 100 -1.81 7.50 10.50
CA ASN A 100 -2.99 8.21 10.97
C ASN A 100 -4.30 7.53 10.54
N LYS A 101 -5.08 6.99 11.47
CA LYS A 101 -6.38 6.34 11.18
C LYS A 101 -7.38 7.24 10.43
N ASN A 102 -7.33 8.56 10.61
CA ASN A 102 -8.18 9.48 9.86
C ASN A 102 -7.80 9.54 8.38
N LEU A 103 -6.51 9.37 8.07
CA LEU A 103 -6.05 9.22 6.70
C LEU A 103 -6.58 7.90 6.11
N ASP A 104 -6.58 6.80 6.85
CA ASP A 104 -7.13 5.51 6.40
C ASP A 104 -8.61 5.65 6.04
N ASN A 105 -9.38 6.28 6.94
CA ASN A 105 -10.80 6.54 6.72
C ASN A 105 -11.04 7.42 5.49
N PHE A 106 -10.20 8.45 5.28
CA PHE A 106 -10.27 9.29 4.10
C PHE A 106 -9.93 8.52 2.82
N LEU A 107 -8.82 7.76 2.80
CA LEU A 107 -8.39 6.97 1.65
C LEU A 107 -9.43 5.91 1.27
N MET A 108 -10.04 5.24 2.27
CA MET A 108 -11.14 4.32 2.01
C MET A 108 -12.37 5.02 1.43
N ALA A 109 -12.74 6.20 1.95
CA ALA A 109 -13.83 6.98 1.38
C ALA A 109 -13.53 7.46 -0.05
N LEU A 110 -12.26 7.78 -0.34
CA LEU A 110 -11.81 8.17 -1.67
C LEU A 110 -11.91 6.99 -2.65
N LEU A 111 -11.41 5.81 -2.27
CA LEU A 111 -11.54 4.59 -3.07
C LEU A 111 -13.00 4.24 -3.34
N TYR A 112 -13.86 4.37 -2.32
CA TYR A 112 -15.30 4.15 -2.46
C TYR A 112 -15.98 5.17 -3.40
N TYR A 113 -15.57 6.43 -3.37
CA TYR A 113 -16.04 7.42 -4.34
C TYR A 113 -15.56 7.09 -5.76
N LEU A 114 -14.27 6.77 -5.91
CA LEU A 114 -13.68 6.44 -7.20
C LEU A 114 -14.32 5.19 -7.83
N SER A 115 -14.71 4.18 -7.04
CA SER A 115 -15.39 3.01 -7.61
C SER A 115 -16.70 3.37 -8.29
N HIS A 116 -17.55 4.19 -7.66
CA HIS A 116 -18.81 4.66 -8.27
C HIS A 116 -18.55 5.64 -9.41
N TYR A 117 -17.52 6.47 -9.30
CA TYR A 117 -17.15 7.42 -10.36
C TYR A 117 -16.69 6.69 -11.64
N LEU A 118 -15.89 5.64 -11.48
CA LEU A 118 -15.44 4.80 -12.59
C LEU A 118 -16.60 3.97 -13.17
N GLU A 119 -17.52 3.48 -12.32
CA GLU A 119 -18.74 2.81 -12.77
C GLU A 119 -19.60 3.75 -13.63
N LYS A 120 -19.79 5.00 -13.20
CA LYS A 120 -20.47 6.04 -13.99
C LYS A 120 -19.82 6.22 -15.36
N ILE A 121 -18.49 6.41 -15.40
CA ILE A 121 -17.75 6.56 -16.67
C ILE A 121 -17.93 5.31 -17.55
N SER A 122 -17.92 4.12 -16.96
CA SER A 122 -18.14 2.87 -17.69
C SER A 122 -19.52 2.85 -18.35
N LEU A 123 -20.57 3.24 -17.63
CA LEU A 123 -21.93 3.33 -18.17
C LEU A 123 -22.06 4.42 -19.25
N GLU A 124 -21.41 5.57 -19.10
CA GLU A 124 -21.43 6.64 -20.12
C GLU A 124 -20.76 6.21 -21.44
N LYS A 125 -19.75 5.35 -21.36
CA LYS A 125 -19.04 4.82 -22.53
C LYS A 125 -19.73 3.63 -23.19
N LYS A 126 -20.74 3.01 -22.56
CA LYS A 126 -21.48 1.91 -23.17
C LYS A 126 -22.32 2.44 -24.34
N PRO A 127 -22.33 1.76 -25.51
CA PRO A 127 -23.23 2.09 -26.60
C PRO A 127 -24.68 1.97 -26.12
N LYS A 128 -25.50 3.01 -26.35
CA LYS A 128 -26.91 3.01 -25.96
C LYS A 128 -27.68 1.99 -26.78
N SER A 129 -28.29 1.00 -26.13
CA SER A 129 -29.15 0.04 -26.81
C SER A 129 -30.57 0.60 -26.93
N TYR A 130 -31.09 0.69 -28.16
CA TYR A 130 -32.45 1.19 -28.43
C TYR A 130 -33.54 0.37 -27.71
N MET A 131 -33.30 -0.93 -27.47
CA MET A 131 -34.26 -1.81 -26.80
C MET A 131 -34.11 -1.87 -25.26
N VAL A 132 -32.99 -1.38 -24.69
CA VAL A 132 -32.67 -1.53 -23.25
C VAL A 132 -32.59 -0.17 -22.52
N GLY A 133 -32.86 0.94 -23.21
CA GLY A 133 -32.66 2.30 -22.70
C GLY A 133 -33.34 2.63 -21.35
N LEU A 134 -34.46 1.99 -21.00
CA LEU A 134 -35.11 2.21 -19.70
C LEU A 134 -34.35 1.54 -18.54
N VAL A 135 -33.73 0.39 -18.77
CA VAL A 135 -32.90 -0.30 -17.77
C VAL A 135 -31.57 0.45 -17.61
N GLU A 136 -30.92 0.81 -18.71
CA GLU A 136 -29.68 1.60 -18.70
C GLU A 136 -29.86 2.95 -17.97
N LYS A 137 -31.02 3.60 -18.16
CA LYS A 137 -31.36 4.85 -17.46
C LYS A 137 -31.51 4.65 -15.95
N LYS A 138 -32.19 3.58 -15.51
CA LYS A 138 -32.33 3.24 -14.09
C LYS A 138 -31.00 2.88 -13.44
N GLU A 139 -30.15 2.14 -14.14
CA GLU A 139 -28.80 1.81 -13.67
C GLU A 139 -27.95 3.08 -13.50
N MET A 140 -27.97 3.99 -14.48
CA MET A 140 -27.28 5.27 -14.39
C MET A 140 -27.77 6.10 -13.19
N GLU A 141 -29.09 6.20 -12.99
CA GLU A 141 -29.67 6.94 -11.87
C GLU A 141 -29.25 6.36 -10.51
N LEU A 142 -29.22 5.03 -10.39
CA LEU A 142 -28.74 4.34 -9.19
C LEU A 142 -27.27 4.65 -8.90
N VAL A 143 -26.41 4.61 -9.93
CA VAL A 143 -24.98 4.94 -9.79
C VAL A 143 -24.78 6.40 -9.39
N LEU A 144 -25.55 7.33 -9.97
CA LEU A 144 -25.51 8.75 -9.58
C LEU A 144 -25.92 8.97 -8.12
N SER A 145 -26.97 8.28 -7.66
CA SER A 145 -27.39 8.34 -6.26
C SER A 145 -26.30 7.82 -5.30
N LYS A 146 -25.69 6.67 -5.61
CA LYS A 146 -24.56 6.13 -4.82
C LYS A 146 -23.36 7.07 -4.84
N LEU A 147 -23.07 7.69 -5.98
CA LEU A 147 -21.97 8.64 -6.13
C LEU A 147 -22.17 9.87 -5.25
N GLU A 148 -23.39 10.42 -5.20
CA GLU A 148 -23.71 11.56 -4.33
C GLU A 148 -23.49 11.22 -2.84
N VAL A 149 -23.96 10.05 -2.42
CA VAL A 149 -23.75 9.56 -1.04
C VAL A 149 -22.26 9.39 -0.75
N ALA A 150 -21.52 8.78 -1.67
CA ALA A 150 -20.08 8.59 -1.55
C ALA A 150 -19.32 9.93 -1.49
N GLN A 151 -19.72 10.92 -2.29
CA GLN A 151 -19.12 12.25 -2.30
C GLN A 151 -19.35 12.98 -0.96
N LYS A 152 -20.57 12.94 -0.42
CA LYS A 152 -20.87 13.51 0.91
C LYS A 152 -20.05 12.82 2.00
N TYR A 153 -19.95 11.49 1.93
CA TYR A 153 -19.13 10.72 2.88
C TYR A 153 -17.65 11.06 2.79
N LEU A 154 -17.10 11.17 1.58
CA LEU A 154 -15.72 11.61 1.33
C LEU A 154 -15.46 13.00 1.88
N ALA A 155 -16.34 13.98 1.60
CA ALA A 155 -16.23 15.34 2.12
C ALA A 155 -16.19 15.35 3.65
N LYS A 156 -17.07 14.58 4.31
CA LYS A 156 -17.06 14.44 5.77
C LYS A 156 -15.72 13.91 6.29
N LYS A 157 -15.16 12.87 5.66
CA LYS A 157 -13.85 12.31 6.07
C LYS A 157 -12.69 13.27 5.81
N TYR A 158 -12.75 14.02 4.72
CA TYR A 158 -11.79 15.08 4.42
C TYR A 158 -11.81 16.17 5.49
N CYS A 159 -12.99 16.67 5.87
CA CYS A 159 -13.13 17.65 6.93
C CYS A 159 -12.55 17.14 8.26
N VAL A 160 -12.83 15.89 8.65
CA VAL A 160 -12.23 15.29 9.86
C VAL A 160 -10.70 15.23 9.78
N LEU A 161 -10.17 14.82 8.63
CA LEU A 161 -8.72 14.73 8.42
C LEU A 161 -8.02 16.09 8.49
N VAL A 162 -8.59 17.11 7.84
CA VAL A 162 -8.00 18.45 7.74
C VAL A 162 -8.19 19.28 9.01
N LEU A 163 -9.39 19.27 9.58
CA LEU A 163 -9.72 20.05 10.77
C LEU A 163 -9.22 19.38 12.06
N GLY A 164 -8.73 18.14 11.99
CA GLY A 164 -8.26 17.40 13.16
C GLY A 164 -9.36 17.12 14.19
N LEU A 165 -10.62 17.02 13.76
CA LEU A 165 -11.74 16.73 14.65
C LEU A 165 -11.51 15.39 15.37
N GLY A 166 -11.46 15.41 16.70
CA GLY A 166 -11.12 14.24 17.53
C GLY A 166 -9.62 13.98 17.70
N MET A 167 -8.76 14.92 17.30
CA MET A 167 -7.32 14.90 17.59
C MET A 167 -6.93 16.15 18.41
N PRO A 168 -7.12 16.12 19.75
CA PRO A 168 -6.88 17.28 20.61
C PRO A 168 -5.45 17.83 20.50
N ASP A 169 -4.44 16.97 20.34
CA ASP A 169 -3.03 17.37 20.24
C ASP A 169 -2.65 18.04 18.89
N LYS A 170 -3.54 18.00 17.90
CA LYS A 170 -3.31 18.56 16.55
C LYS A 170 -4.31 19.66 16.20
N HIS A 171 -5.12 20.06 17.18
CA HIS A 171 -6.10 21.11 16.99
C HIS A 171 -5.37 22.45 16.94
N HIS A 172 -5.13 22.96 15.73
CA HIS A 172 -4.46 24.25 15.50
C HIS A 172 -5.31 25.46 15.97
N MET A 173 -6.49 25.23 16.55
CA MET A 173 -7.22 26.26 17.29
C MET A 173 -6.66 26.35 18.71
N CYS A 174 -5.40 26.73 18.84
CA CYS A 174 -5.00 27.62 19.92
C CYS A 174 -5.70 28.96 19.65
N CYS A 175 -7.01 29.04 19.90
CA CYS A 175 -7.63 30.34 20.16
C CYS A 175 -6.82 30.93 21.31
N GLY A 176 -6.13 32.04 21.03
CA GLY A 176 -5.03 32.59 21.84
C GLY A 176 -5.25 32.48 23.34
N LYS A 177 -4.20 32.04 24.04
CA LYS A 177 -4.04 32.38 25.46
C LYS A 177 -3.76 33.86 25.60
#